data_AF-A0A945VY59-F1
#
_entry.id   AF-A0A945VY59-F1
#
_cell.length_a   1.000
_cell.length_b   1.000
_cell.length_c   1.000
_cell.angle_alpha   90.00
_cell.angle_beta   90.00
_cell.angle_gamma   90.00
#
_symmetry.space_group_name_H-M   'P 1'
#
loop_
_entity.id
_entity.type
_entity.pdbx_description
1 polymer ?
#
loop_
_entity_poly.entity_id
_entity_poly.type
_entity_poly.pdbx_seq_one_letter_code
_entity_poly.pdbx_strand_id
1 'polypeptide(L)'
;MVLLWILGMVFFGGLALIAFSEYDGYDIGLQAGIGLGASILGGLALLVMLLALPIQRMDTKQLIRDAETTRVVIKEARKDAFGDVERMALISDVISLNKRIVNAKYWNNTFYDIWISDEIENLEMLK
;
A
#
# COMPACT_ATOMS: atom_id res chain seq x y z
N MET A 1 1.04 -3.93 9.90
CA MET A 1 2.26 -4.22 10.72
C MET A 1 2.41 -5.68 11.10
N VAL A 2 1.38 -6.36 11.64
CA VAL A 2 1.49 -7.74 12.16
C VAL A 2 2.11 -8.69 11.13
N LEU A 3 1.74 -8.58 9.86
CA LEU A 3 2.30 -9.42 8.79
C LEU A 3 3.80 -9.17 8.52
N LEU A 4 4.26 -7.91 8.64
CA LEU A 4 5.67 -7.56 8.47
C LEU A 4 6.52 -8.12 9.62
N TRP A 5 5.96 -8.11 10.84
CA TRP A 5 6.57 -8.78 11.99
C TRP A 5 6.63 -10.30 11.81
N ILE A 6 5.55 -10.93 11.33
CA ILE A 6 5.51 -12.38 11.06
C ILE A 6 6.54 -12.75 9.99
N LEU A 7 6.61 -12.01 8.87
CA LEU A 7 7.59 -12.24 7.82
C LEU A 7 9.02 -12.03 8.31
N GLY A 8 9.24 -11.01 9.15
CA GLY A 8 10.51 -10.81 9.85
C GLY A 8 10.88 -12.02 10.71
N MET A 9 9.95 -12.53 11.52
CA MET A 9 10.18 -13.73 12.34
C MET A 9 10.48 -14.97 11.50
N VAL A 10 9.81 -15.16 10.36
CA VAL A 10 10.10 -16.28 9.44
C VAL A 10 11.50 -16.16 8.84
N PHE A 11 11.90 -14.96 8.43
CA PHE A 11 13.22 -14.70 7.87
C PHE A 11 14.33 -14.93 8.91
N PHE A 12 14.25 -14.26 10.06
CA PHE A 12 15.25 -14.37 11.13
C PHE A 12 15.23 -15.75 11.80
N GLY A 13 14.06 -16.38 11.91
CA GLY A 13 13.93 -17.77 12.38
C GLY A 13 14.59 -18.76 11.43
N GLY A 14 14.46 -18.56 10.11
CA GLY A 14 15.19 -19.36 9.11
C GLY A 14 16.70 -19.21 9.22
N LEU A 15 17.20 -17.99 9.40
CA LEU A 15 18.63 -17.72 9.62
C LEU A 15 19.15 -18.33 10.94
N ALA A 16 18.36 -18.25 12.01
CA ALA A 16 18.70 -18.86 13.29
C ALA A 16 18.81 -20.38 13.17
N LEU A 17 17.88 -21.04 12.47
CA LEU A 17 17.94 -22.49 12.23
C LEU A 17 19.19 -22.91 11.45
N ILE A 18 19.63 -22.12 10.47
CA ILE A 18 20.90 -22.37 9.76
C ILE A 18 22.07 -22.25 10.74
N ALA A 19 22.14 -21.15 11.51
CA ALA A 19 23.25 -20.89 12.44
C ALA A 19 23.36 -21.94 13.56
N PHE A 20 22.24 -22.44 14.10
CA PHE A 20 22.24 -23.50 15.11
C PHE A 20 22.53 -24.89 14.52
N SER A 21 22.19 -25.14 13.26
CA SER A 21 22.50 -26.42 12.60
C SER A 21 24.00 -26.67 12.43
N GLU A 22 24.80 -25.60 12.31
CA GLU A 22 26.27 -25.69 12.24
C GLU A 22 26.93 -25.96 13.59
N TYR A 23 26.25 -25.68 14.71
CA TYR A 23 26.85 -25.72 16.04
C TYR A 23 26.78 -27.11 16.72
N ASP A 24 25.69 -27.86 16.52
CA ASP A 24 25.39 -29.05 17.34
C ASP A 24 25.54 -30.42 16.64
N GLY A 25 26.01 -30.47 15.38
CA GLY A 25 26.25 -31.76 14.69
C GLY A 25 24.99 -32.62 14.48
N TYR A 26 23.80 -32.03 14.62
CA TYR A 26 22.50 -32.62 14.30
C TYR A 26 22.32 -32.74 12.78
N ASP A 27 21.49 -33.69 12.35
CA ASP A 27 21.22 -34.10 10.96
C ASP A 27 21.22 -32.93 9.95
N ILE A 28 22.39 -32.71 9.35
CA ILE A 28 22.83 -31.43 8.75
C ILE A 28 22.00 -31.07 7.52
N GLY A 29 21.37 -32.07 6.88
CA GLY A 29 20.64 -31.89 5.63
C GLY A 29 19.25 -31.25 5.79
N LEU A 30 18.46 -31.72 6.75
CA LEU A 30 17.04 -31.36 6.81
C LEU A 30 16.81 -29.99 7.47
N GLN A 31 17.46 -29.73 8.61
CA GLN A 31 17.27 -28.47 9.35
C GLN A 31 17.86 -27.27 8.60
N ALA A 32 19.06 -27.41 8.04
CA ALA A 32 19.67 -26.38 7.21
C ALA A 32 18.85 -26.12 5.93
N GLY A 33 18.29 -27.18 5.32
CA GLY A 33 17.42 -27.06 4.15
C GLY A 33 16.13 -26.29 4.44
N ILE A 34 15.45 -26.57 5.57
CA ILE A 34 14.26 -25.84 6.02
C ILE A 34 14.60 -24.39 6.35
N GLY A 35 15.71 -24.14 7.04
CA GLY A 35 16.18 -22.79 7.37
C GLY A 35 16.48 -21.96 6.11
N LEU A 36 17.17 -22.55 5.12
CA LEU A 36 17.42 -21.91 3.83
C LEU A 36 16.12 -21.58 3.09
N GLY A 37 15.19 -22.53 2.99
CA GLY A 37 13.90 -22.30 2.36
C GLY A 37 13.10 -21.17 3.03
N ALA A 38 13.04 -21.17 4.35
CA ALA A 38 12.35 -20.13 5.13
C ALA A 38 13.01 -18.75 4.97
N SER A 39 14.34 -18.69 4.98
CA SER A 39 15.07 -17.43 4.81
C SER A 39 14.90 -16.84 3.40
N ILE A 40 14.90 -17.67 2.35
CA ILE A 40 14.69 -17.20 0.98
C ILE A 40 13.26 -16.70 0.79
N LEU A 41 12.25 -17.50 1.21
CA LEU A 41 10.84 -17.13 1.06
C LEU A 41 10.49 -15.90 1.90
N GLY A 42 10.92 -15.86 3.16
CA GLY A 42 10.73 -14.71 4.03
C GLY A 42 11.42 -13.46 3.50
N GLY A 43 12.66 -13.60 3.01
CA GLY A 43 13.44 -12.50 2.46
C GLY A 43 12.83 -11.91 1.19
N LEU A 44 12.39 -12.76 0.26
CA LEU A 44 11.70 -12.32 -0.96
C LEU A 44 10.39 -11.61 -0.65
N ALA A 45 9.57 -12.16 0.26
CA ALA A 45 8.32 -11.55 0.67
C ALA A 45 8.55 -10.18 1.36
N LEU A 46 9.58 -10.07 2.22
CA LEU A 46 9.97 -8.81 2.85
C LEU A 46 10.44 -7.78 1.81
N LEU A 47 11.21 -8.20 0.81
CA LEU A 47 11.70 -7.31 -0.24
C LEU A 47 10.55 -6.76 -1.09
N VAL A 48 9.62 -7.61 -1.52
CA VAL A 48 8.41 -7.19 -2.26
C VAL A 48 7.59 -6.22 -1.40
N MET A 49 7.46 -6.49 -0.10
CA MET A 49 6.79 -5.55 0.81
C MET A 49 7.51 -4.19 0.84
N LEU A 50 8.82 -4.20 1.04
CA LEU A 50 9.61 -2.97 1.17
C LEU A 50 9.50 -2.08 -0.08
N LEU A 51 9.40 -2.70 -1.27
CA LEU A 51 9.20 -2.00 -2.53
C LEU A 51 7.77 -1.50 -2.75
N ALA A 52 6.76 -2.19 -2.21
CA ALA A 52 5.37 -1.77 -2.33
C ALA A 52 5.06 -0.52 -1.48
N LEU A 53 5.76 -0.32 -0.36
CA LEU A 53 5.59 0.85 0.52
C LEU A 53 5.76 2.21 -0.17
N PRO A 54 6.88 2.50 -0.88
CA PRO A 54 7.04 3.78 -1.56
C PRO A 54 6.02 3.98 -2.68
N ILE A 55 5.64 2.91 -3.40
CA ILE A 55 4.63 2.97 -4.46
C ILE A 55 3.29 3.43 -3.89
N GLN A 56 2.84 2.78 -2.81
CA GLN A 56 1.59 3.14 -2.15
C GLN A 56 1.60 4.57 -1.59
N ARG A 57 2.74 5.03 -1.08
CA ARG A 57 2.92 6.43 -0.66
C ARG A 57 2.83 7.42 -1.82
N MET A 58 3.39 7.08 -2.98
CA MET A 58 3.29 7.92 -4.19
C MET A 58 1.84 8.02 -4.65
N ASP A 59 1.13 6.89 -4.74
CA ASP A 59 -0.27 6.84 -5.15
C ASP A 59 -1.19 7.67 -4.21
N THR A 60 -0.93 7.58 -2.90
CA THR A 60 -1.62 8.36 -1.86
C THR A 60 -1.45 9.87 -2.09
N LYS A 61 -0.20 10.33 -2.30
CA LYS A 61 0.08 11.75 -2.55
C LYS A 61 -0.53 12.22 -3.86
N GLN A 62 -0.51 11.38 -4.89
CA GLN A 62 -1.13 11.70 -6.17
C GLN A 62 -2.64 11.84 -6.03
N LEU A 63 -3.30 10.95 -5.29
CA LEU A 63 -4.75 11.04 -5.04
C LEU A 63 -5.14 12.34 -4.33
N ILE A 64 -4.36 12.76 -3.32
CA ILE A 64 -4.57 14.04 -2.61
C ILE A 64 -4.46 15.21 -3.59
N ARG A 65 -3.40 15.23 -4.40
CA ARG A 65 -3.16 16.29 -5.38
C ARG A 65 -4.24 16.34 -6.46
N ASP A 66 -4.69 15.18 -6.94
CA ASP A 66 -5.79 15.08 -7.90
C ASP A 66 -7.06 15.69 -7.30
N ALA A 67 -7.38 15.36 -6.04
CA ALA A 67 -8.55 15.90 -5.35
C ALA A 67 -8.50 17.41 -5.15
N GLU A 68 -7.36 17.96 -4.75
CA GLU A 68 -7.17 19.41 -4.64
C GLU A 68 -7.33 20.11 -6.01
N THR A 69 -6.74 19.53 -7.05
CA THR A 69 -6.83 20.08 -8.41
C THR A 69 -8.27 20.08 -8.91
N THR A 70 -9.00 18.97 -8.74
CA THR A 70 -10.41 18.88 -9.14
C THR A 70 -11.28 19.85 -8.35
N ARG A 71 -11.01 20.13 -7.06
CA ARG A 71 -11.71 21.18 -6.30
C ARG A 71 -11.57 22.56 -6.94
N VAL A 72 -10.37 22.91 -7.37
CA VAL A 72 -10.12 24.20 -8.04
C VAL A 72 -10.87 24.27 -9.36
N VAL A 73 -10.83 23.20 -10.17
CA VAL A 73 -11.54 23.13 -11.45
C VAL A 73 -13.06 23.25 -11.25
N ILE A 74 -13.65 22.57 -10.28
CA ILE A 74 -15.09 22.71 -9.96
C ILE A 74 -15.43 24.16 -9.60
N LYS A 75 -14.58 24.82 -8.79
CA LYS A 75 -14.81 26.20 -8.35
C LYS A 75 -14.79 27.18 -9.52
N GLU A 76 -13.86 27.01 -10.47
CA GLU A 76 -13.83 27.83 -11.68
C GLU A 76 -14.94 27.46 -12.67
N ALA A 77 -15.31 26.18 -12.75
CA ALA A 77 -16.44 25.73 -13.57
C ALA A 77 -17.81 26.21 -13.12
N ARG A 78 -17.94 26.69 -11.88
CA ARG A 78 -19.13 27.39 -11.40
C ARG A 78 -19.15 28.88 -11.78
N LYS A 79 -18.00 29.47 -12.12
CA LYS A 79 -17.91 30.88 -12.52
C LYS A 79 -18.09 31.07 -14.03
N ASP A 80 -17.53 30.16 -14.81
CA ASP A 80 -17.69 30.15 -16.27
C ASP A 80 -18.84 29.22 -16.69
N ALA A 81 -19.59 29.63 -17.72
CA ALA A 81 -20.67 28.83 -18.28
C ALA A 81 -20.11 27.70 -19.16
N PHE A 82 -19.60 26.64 -18.53
CA PHE A 82 -19.22 25.40 -19.22
C PHE A 82 -20.42 24.81 -19.95
N GLY A 83 -20.18 24.31 -21.17
CA GLY A 83 -21.19 23.62 -21.96
C GLY A 83 -21.63 22.31 -21.30
N ASP A 84 -22.81 21.80 -21.67
CA ASP A 84 -23.39 20.59 -21.05
C ASP A 84 -22.48 19.36 -21.15
N VAL A 85 -21.70 19.24 -22.23
CA VAL A 85 -20.74 18.15 -22.44
C VAL A 85 -19.58 18.22 -21.44
N GLU A 86 -19.02 19.41 -21.24
CA GLU A 86 -17.91 19.62 -20.30
C GLU A 86 -18.36 19.43 -18.85
N ARG A 87 -19.60 19.81 -18.54
CA ARG A 87 -20.21 19.52 -17.23
C ARG A 87 -20.36 18.03 -16.98
N MET A 88 -20.83 17.26 -17.96
CA MET A 88 -20.94 15.80 -17.83
C MET A 88 -19.58 15.13 -17.66
N ALA A 89 -18.56 15.57 -18.40
CA ALA A 89 -17.19 15.09 -18.26
C ALA A 89 -16.65 15.36 -16.84
N LEU A 90 -16.82 16.58 -16.34
CA LEU A 90 -16.41 16.96 -14.98
C LEU A 90 -17.11 16.11 -13.91
N ILE A 91 -18.42 15.89 -14.05
CA ILE A 91 -19.19 15.05 -13.11
C ILE A 91 -18.66 13.60 -13.12
N SER A 92 -18.36 13.04 -14.29
CA SER A 92 -17.78 11.71 -14.42
C SER A 92 -16.44 11.59 -13.67
N ASP A 93 -15.56 12.59 -13.85
CA ASP A 93 -14.26 12.63 -13.18
C ASP A 93 -14.41 12.77 -11.66
N VAL A 94 -15.36 13.58 -11.19
CA VAL A 94 -15.70 13.73 -9.76
C VAL A 94 -16.19 12.40 -9.16
N ILE A 95 -17.07 11.69 -9.85
CA ILE A 95 -17.56 10.38 -9.40
C ILE A 95 -16.41 9.36 -9.33
N SER A 96 -15.55 9.33 -10.36
CA SER A 96 -14.38 8.47 -10.41
C SER A 96 -13.42 8.75 -9.25
N LEU A 97 -13.15 10.03 -8.98
CA LEU A 97 -12.27 10.45 -7.91
C LEU A 97 -12.87 10.14 -6.53
N ASN A 98 -14.17 10.38 -6.33
CA ASN A 98 -14.86 10.02 -5.10
C ASN A 98 -14.81 8.51 -4.84
N LYS A 99 -14.95 7.67 -5.86
CA LYS A 99 -14.74 6.21 -5.72
C LYS A 99 -13.31 5.89 -5.28
N ARG A 100 -12.30 6.55 -5.85
CA ARG A 100 -10.89 6.39 -5.43
C ARG A 100 -10.67 6.84 -3.99
N ILE A 101 -11.28 7.94 -3.54
CA ILE A 101 -11.19 8.44 -2.16
C ILE A 101 -11.87 7.47 -1.18
N VAL A 102 -13.08 7.01 -1.50
CA VAL A 102 -13.81 6.03 -0.68
C VAL A 102 -13.02 4.72 -0.61
N ASN A 103 -12.48 4.24 -1.72
CA ASN A 103 -11.59 3.08 -1.70
C ASN A 103 -10.34 3.38 -0.86
N ALA A 104 -9.70 4.53 -1.00
CA ALA A 104 -8.51 4.84 -0.20
C ALA A 104 -8.82 4.97 1.32
N LYS A 105 -10.02 5.43 1.69
CA LYS A 105 -10.50 5.53 3.08
C LYS A 105 -10.94 4.20 3.69
N TYR A 106 -11.65 3.38 2.93
CA TYR A 106 -12.35 2.19 3.44
C TYR A 106 -11.76 0.87 2.92
N TRP A 107 -10.93 0.90 1.88
CA TRP A 107 -10.19 -0.28 1.42
C TRP A 107 -9.01 -0.56 2.34
N ASN A 108 -9.38 -1.07 3.50
CA ASN A 108 -8.49 -1.40 4.60
C ASN A 108 -7.97 -2.86 4.54
N ASN A 109 -8.01 -3.48 3.36
CA ASN A 109 -7.68 -4.90 3.15
C ASN A 109 -6.27 -5.11 2.57
N THR A 110 -5.39 -4.12 2.65
CA THR A 110 -3.98 -4.30 2.25
C THR A 110 -3.10 -4.54 3.48
N PHE A 111 -1.96 -5.21 3.28
CA PHE A 111 -0.99 -5.54 4.34
C PHE A 111 -0.45 -4.32 5.14
N TYR A 112 -0.79 -3.11 4.70
CA TYR A 112 -0.35 -1.81 5.19
C TYR A 112 -1.47 -0.96 5.80
N ASP A 113 -2.54 -1.57 6.30
CA ASP A 113 -3.66 -0.97 7.08
C ASP A 113 -3.29 0.33 7.85
N ILE A 114 -2.17 0.34 8.57
CA ILE A 114 -1.71 1.45 9.44
C ILE A 114 -0.99 2.59 8.67
N TRP A 115 -0.87 2.51 7.35
CA TRP A 115 -0.20 3.49 6.49
C TRP A 115 -1.15 4.33 5.65
N ILE A 116 -2.47 4.23 5.90
CA ILE A 116 -3.40 5.25 5.44
C ILE A 116 -2.95 6.57 6.08
N SER A 117 -2.52 7.52 5.26
CA SER A 117 -2.16 8.86 5.74
C SER A 117 -3.42 9.48 6.36
N ASP A 118 -3.32 10.06 7.56
CA ASP A 118 -4.41 10.83 8.19
C ASP A 118 -5.01 11.87 7.20
N GLU A 119 -4.19 12.34 6.25
CA GLU A 119 -4.59 13.22 5.15
C GLU A 119 -5.68 12.62 4.24
N ILE A 120 -5.64 11.31 3.96
CA ILE A 120 -6.69 10.62 3.20
C ILE A 120 -7.96 10.48 4.05
N GLU A 121 -7.84 10.13 5.33
CA GLU A 121 -9.00 9.97 6.22
C GLU A 121 -9.80 11.27 6.34
N ASN A 122 -9.10 12.40 6.38
CA ASN A 122 -9.68 13.73 6.44
C ASN A 122 -10.14 14.28 5.07
N LEU A 123 -9.88 13.57 3.95
CA LEU A 123 -10.23 14.05 2.62
C LEU A 123 -11.76 14.01 2.40
N GLU A 124 -12.42 15.16 2.39
CA GLU A 124 -13.86 15.20 2.08
C GLU A 124 -14.16 14.87 0.61
N MET A 125 -15.28 14.18 0.38
CA MET A 125 -15.80 13.92 -0.97
C MET A 125 -16.07 15.24 -1.71
N LEU A 126 -15.79 15.23 -3.01
CA LEU A 126 -15.98 16.37 -3.91
C LEU A 126 -17.46 16.53 -4.26
N LYS A 127 -17.94 17.79 -4.25
CA LYS A 127 -19.34 18.19 -4.52
C LYS A 127 -19.41 19.33 -5.54
#